data_AF-A0A059AZ96-F1
#
_entry.id   AF-A0A059AZ96-F1
#
_cell.length_a   1.000
_cell.length_b   1.000
_cell.length_c   1.000
_cell.angle_alpha   90.00
_cell.angle_beta   90.00
_cell.angle_gamma   90.00
#
_symmetry.space_group_name_H-M   'P 1'
#
loop_
_entity.id
_entity.type
_entity.pdbx_description
1 polymer ?
#
loop_
_entity_poly.entity_id
_entity_poly.type
_entity_poly.pdbx_seq_one_letter_code
_entity_poly.pdbx_strand_id
1 'polypeptide(L)'
;MSRSGLSVEELRYSDIAPYYMDILPEGDMREEFIIVEGSTISFMVSEKFYDKFLGLVLCVVFTVEDGEKEIFFNIVPHLNGQRRNGLSGSLGSFNSNHMWIQYLKSNVLWGVLEGAIDFLEFDEDCLRFSLTLSVSGGTVKKLGYVLRCKQMDDDLKVVLKDKQLVNPASIYEMKLKEFYYKFLPRQMEEMISWYRHKYEYRYRNGPNGYNSDSDGETD
;
A
#
# COMPACT_ATOMS: atom_id res chain seq x y z
N MET A 1 -2.95 -0.39 -25.09
CA MET A 1 -3.66 -1.69 -25.20
C MET A 1 -5.16 -1.43 -25.08
N SER A 2 -6.00 -2.03 -25.94
CA SER A 2 -7.46 -1.83 -25.93
C SER A 2 -8.10 -2.57 -24.75
N ARG A 3 -8.93 -1.87 -23.96
CA ARG A 3 -9.64 -2.33 -22.74
C ARG A 3 -10.61 -3.52 -22.92
N SER A 4 -10.74 -4.08 -24.12
CA SER A 4 -11.81 -5.02 -24.50
C SER A 4 -11.53 -6.50 -24.23
N GLY A 5 -10.56 -6.82 -23.35
CA GLY A 5 -10.17 -8.20 -23.06
C GLY A 5 -9.95 -8.54 -21.58
N LEU A 6 -10.22 -7.61 -20.66
CA LEU A 6 -9.99 -7.85 -19.23
C LEU A 6 -11.19 -8.54 -18.57
N SER A 7 -10.94 -9.57 -17.76
CA SER A 7 -11.99 -10.23 -16.96
C SER A 7 -12.60 -9.27 -15.94
N VAL A 8 -13.78 -9.60 -15.40
CA VAL A 8 -14.42 -8.80 -14.34
C VAL A 8 -13.55 -8.74 -13.08
N GLU A 9 -12.73 -9.76 -12.82
CA GLU A 9 -11.72 -9.69 -11.76
C GLU A 9 -10.59 -8.73 -12.13
N GLU A 10 -10.03 -8.82 -13.34
CA GLU A 10 -8.96 -7.92 -13.79
C GLU A 10 -9.37 -6.44 -13.76
N LEU A 11 -10.62 -6.12 -14.10
CA LEU A 11 -11.16 -4.76 -14.05
C LEU A 11 -11.39 -4.22 -12.63
N ARG A 12 -11.58 -5.08 -11.63
CA ARG A 12 -11.73 -4.65 -10.22
C ARG A 12 -10.38 -4.41 -9.54
N TYR A 13 -9.36 -5.16 -9.94
CA TYR A 13 -8.03 -5.12 -9.36
C TYR A 13 -7.02 -4.26 -10.15
N SER A 14 -7.38 -3.78 -11.34
CA SER A 14 -6.51 -2.96 -12.20
C SER A 14 -6.23 -1.56 -11.66
N ASP A 15 -7.05 -1.06 -10.74
CA ASP A 15 -6.92 0.29 -10.20
C ASP A 15 -6.55 0.22 -8.72
N ILE A 16 -5.27 -0.05 -8.42
CA ILE A 16 -4.74 0.36 -7.12
C ILE A 16 -5.01 1.85 -6.99
N ALA A 17 -5.86 2.24 -6.04
CA ALA A 17 -6.21 3.64 -5.89
C ALA A 17 -4.93 4.47 -5.66
N PRO A 18 -4.71 5.55 -6.42
CA PRO A 18 -3.48 6.35 -6.35
C PRO A 18 -3.20 6.88 -4.93
N TYR A 19 -4.23 6.97 -4.10
CA TYR A 19 -4.20 7.37 -2.68
C TYR A 19 -3.41 6.44 -1.73
N TYR A 20 -2.79 5.38 -2.24
CA TYR A 20 -1.97 4.45 -1.46
C TYR A 20 -0.52 4.34 -1.97
N MET A 21 -0.10 5.26 -2.84
CA MET A 21 1.18 5.19 -3.52
C MET A 21 1.94 6.52 -3.44
N ASP A 22 3.26 6.45 -3.20
CA ASP A 22 4.19 7.54 -3.43
C ASP A 22 5.28 7.10 -4.41
N ILE A 23 5.63 7.98 -5.33
CA ILE A 23 6.83 7.84 -6.17
C ILE A 23 7.73 9.02 -5.86
N LEU A 24 8.93 8.73 -5.34
CA LEU A 24 9.90 9.70 -4.89
C LEU A 24 11.16 9.61 -5.76
N PRO A 25 11.91 10.72 -5.94
CA PRO A 25 13.25 10.66 -6.52
C PRO A 25 14.13 9.65 -5.77
N GLU A 26 15.15 9.13 -6.43
CA GLU A 26 16.10 8.21 -5.79
C GLU A 26 16.64 8.76 -4.47
N GLY A 27 16.59 7.90 -3.46
CA GLY A 27 17.14 8.14 -2.14
C GLY A 27 17.34 6.80 -1.44
N ASP A 28 18.01 6.83 -0.29
CA ASP A 28 18.19 5.61 0.48
C ASP A 28 16.84 5.11 1.03
N MET A 29 16.55 3.83 0.76
CA MET A 29 15.46 3.13 1.41
C MET A 29 15.66 3.24 2.91
N ARG A 30 14.63 3.70 3.60
CA ARG A 30 14.72 3.95 5.03
C ARG A 30 14.97 2.66 5.81
N GLU A 31 15.69 2.78 6.92
CA GLU A 31 16.10 1.65 7.77
C GLU A 31 14.91 0.86 8.35
N GLU A 32 13.71 1.45 8.36
CA GLU A 32 12.51 0.74 8.80
C GLU A 32 12.10 -0.42 7.90
N PHE A 33 12.49 -0.41 6.62
CA PHE A 33 12.13 -1.46 5.68
C PHE A 33 13.01 -2.69 5.86
N ILE A 34 12.38 -3.86 5.98
CA ILE A 34 13.08 -5.12 5.90
C ILE A 34 13.48 -5.36 4.46
N ILE A 35 14.78 -5.33 4.19
CA ILE A 35 15.34 -5.59 2.87
C ILE A 35 15.13 -7.06 2.52
N VAL A 36 14.73 -7.30 1.27
CA VAL A 36 14.42 -8.60 0.71
C VAL A 36 15.48 -8.96 -0.32
N GLU A 37 16.05 -10.15 -0.19
CA GLU A 37 16.89 -10.72 -1.24
C GLU A 37 16.01 -11.28 -2.36
N GLY A 38 16.26 -10.85 -3.59
CA GLY A 38 15.47 -11.23 -4.75
C GLY A 38 14.13 -10.49 -4.84
N SER A 39 13.11 -11.18 -5.34
CA SER A 39 11.82 -10.57 -5.72
C SER A 39 10.62 -11.05 -4.89
N THR A 40 10.83 -11.93 -3.92
CA THR A 40 9.75 -12.58 -3.17
C THR A 40 9.83 -12.23 -1.70
N ILE A 41 8.74 -11.66 -1.19
CA ILE A 41 8.50 -11.50 0.26
C ILE A 41 7.72 -12.73 0.73
N SER A 42 8.12 -13.31 1.87
CA SER A 42 7.41 -14.44 2.49
C SER A 42 7.52 -14.38 4.00
N PHE A 43 6.42 -14.69 4.69
CA PHE A 43 6.34 -14.79 6.15
C PHE A 43 5.18 -15.72 6.56
N MET A 44 5.24 -16.25 7.77
CA MET A 44 4.17 -17.07 8.34
C MET A 44 3.26 -16.22 9.23
N VAL A 45 1.97 -16.50 9.22
CA VAL A 45 0.97 -15.78 10.02
C VAL A 45 -0.03 -16.78 10.59
N SER A 46 -0.27 -16.71 11.90
CA SER A 46 -1.38 -17.41 12.55
C SER A 46 -2.68 -16.63 12.40
N GLU A 47 -3.81 -17.30 12.55
CA GLU A 47 -5.14 -16.68 12.51
C GLU A 47 -5.25 -15.48 13.47
N LYS A 48 -4.81 -15.67 14.72
CA LYS A 48 -4.81 -14.61 15.75
C LYS A 48 -4.02 -13.37 15.33
N PHE A 49 -2.90 -13.54 14.61
CA PHE A 49 -2.13 -12.42 14.09
C PHE A 49 -2.79 -11.81 12.85
N TYR A 50 -3.40 -12.62 11.99
CA TYR A 50 -4.12 -12.15 10.81
C TYR A 50 -5.24 -11.16 11.15
N ASP A 51 -5.97 -11.37 12.25
CA ASP A 51 -7.01 -10.44 12.74
C ASP A 51 -6.49 -9.03 13.06
N LYS A 52 -5.20 -8.95 13.38
CA LYS A 52 -4.48 -7.70 13.66
C LYS A 52 -3.79 -7.16 12.41
N PHE A 53 -3.49 -8.01 11.43
CA PHE A 53 -2.76 -7.64 10.23
C PHE A 53 -3.61 -6.82 9.26
N LEU A 54 -3.23 -5.55 9.07
CA LEU A 54 -3.99 -4.60 8.25
C LEU A 54 -3.48 -4.52 6.82
N GLY A 55 -2.20 -4.82 6.59
CA GLY A 55 -1.61 -4.78 5.26
C GLY A 55 -0.11 -4.61 5.27
N LEU A 56 0.46 -4.63 4.07
CA LEU A 56 1.88 -4.54 3.79
C LEU A 56 2.20 -3.21 3.11
N VAL A 57 3.35 -2.65 3.43
CA VAL A 57 3.93 -1.50 2.73
C VAL A 57 5.11 -2.02 1.96
N LEU A 58 5.06 -1.87 0.65
CA LEU A 58 6.11 -2.22 -0.28
C LEU A 58 6.97 -0.99 -0.53
N CYS A 59 8.28 -1.15 -0.56
CA CYS A 59 9.22 -0.14 -1.05
C CYS A 59 10.12 -0.76 -2.10
N VAL A 60 10.20 -0.12 -3.26
CA VAL A 60 10.95 -0.60 -4.42
C VAL A 60 11.83 0.54 -4.92
N VAL A 61 13.15 0.35 -4.87
CA VAL A 61 14.08 1.25 -5.55
C VAL A 61 14.37 0.64 -6.91
N PHE A 62 14.04 1.38 -7.97
CA PHE A 62 14.26 0.95 -9.34
C PHE A 62 15.06 2.00 -10.12
N THR A 63 15.75 1.50 -11.14
CA THR A 63 16.61 2.29 -12.02
C THR A 63 16.11 2.20 -13.44
N VAL A 64 16.26 3.30 -14.17
CA VAL A 64 15.89 3.38 -15.58
C VAL A 64 17.13 3.71 -16.39
N GLU A 65 17.47 2.82 -17.29
CA GLU A 65 18.61 2.93 -18.19
C GLU A 65 18.13 3.27 -19.60
N ASP A 66 18.97 3.86 -20.43
CA ASP A 66 18.71 4.17 -21.85
C ASP A 66 17.54 5.14 -22.13
N GLY A 67 17.42 6.19 -21.32
CA GLY A 67 16.44 7.26 -21.55
C GLY A 67 15.10 7.03 -20.86
N GLU A 68 14.07 7.74 -21.32
CA GLU A 68 12.74 7.65 -20.74
C GLU A 68 12.06 6.33 -21.09
N LYS A 69 11.63 5.58 -20.09
CA LYS A 69 10.90 4.32 -20.24
C LYS A 69 9.67 4.31 -19.35
N GLU A 70 8.59 3.73 -19.87
CA GLU A 70 7.40 3.44 -19.06
C GLU A 70 7.68 2.25 -18.13
N ILE A 71 7.36 2.41 -16.85
CA ILE A 71 7.61 1.42 -15.81
C ILE A 71 6.31 0.71 -15.48
N PHE A 72 6.32 -0.61 -15.63
CA PHE A 72 5.20 -1.45 -15.25
C PHE A 72 5.57 -2.35 -14.08
N PHE A 73 4.58 -2.66 -13.25
CA PHE A 73 4.72 -3.61 -12.17
C PHE A 73 3.71 -4.74 -12.30
N ASN A 74 4.07 -5.88 -11.73
CA ASN A 74 3.15 -6.98 -11.47
C ASN A 74 3.51 -7.63 -10.13
N ILE A 75 2.53 -7.68 -9.24
CA ILE A 75 2.58 -8.27 -7.91
C ILE A 75 1.70 -9.51 -7.93
N VAL A 76 2.28 -10.65 -7.56
CA VAL A 76 1.59 -11.94 -7.53
C VAL A 76 1.58 -12.48 -6.11
N PRO A 77 0.49 -12.30 -5.34
CA PRO A 77 0.37 -12.83 -4.00
C PRO A 77 0.10 -14.33 -4.02
N HIS A 78 0.57 -15.04 -2.99
CA HIS A 78 0.29 -16.44 -2.74
C HIS A 78 -0.02 -16.68 -1.27
N LEU A 79 -0.92 -17.63 -1.01
CA LEU A 79 -1.24 -18.13 0.33
C LEU A 79 -1.00 -19.65 0.34
N ASN A 80 -0.08 -20.14 1.17
CA ASN A 80 0.40 -21.52 1.15
C ASN A 80 0.80 -22.01 -0.25
N GLY A 81 1.44 -21.14 -1.03
CA GLY A 81 1.85 -21.42 -2.41
C GLY A 81 0.72 -21.37 -3.43
N GLN A 82 -0.54 -21.25 -3.01
CA GLN A 82 -1.68 -21.04 -3.91
C GLN A 82 -1.72 -19.59 -4.36
N ARG A 83 -1.66 -19.37 -5.67
CA ARG A 83 -1.73 -18.05 -6.29
C ARG A 83 -3.06 -17.37 -5.97
N ARG A 84 -3.01 -16.08 -5.64
CA ARG A 84 -4.16 -15.20 -5.42
C ARG A 84 -4.24 -14.15 -6.54
N ASN A 85 -5.21 -13.25 -6.45
CA ASN A 85 -5.42 -12.22 -7.45
C ASN A 85 -4.20 -11.30 -7.54
N GLY A 86 -3.65 -11.17 -8.74
CA GLY A 86 -2.50 -10.32 -9.00
C GLY A 86 -2.89 -8.85 -9.11
N LEU A 87 -1.93 -7.97 -8.82
CA LEU A 87 -2.04 -6.54 -9.05
C LEU A 87 -1.01 -6.13 -10.08
N SER A 88 -1.44 -5.50 -11.17
CA SER A 88 -0.53 -5.02 -12.20
C SER A 88 -0.93 -3.63 -12.66
N GLY A 89 0.04 -2.85 -13.12
CA GLY A 89 -0.21 -1.48 -13.55
C GLY A 89 1.04 -0.78 -14.06
N SER A 90 0.85 0.47 -14.47
CA SER A 90 1.93 1.39 -14.87
C SER A 90 2.20 2.37 -13.73
N LEU A 91 3.46 2.62 -13.43
CA LEU A 91 3.91 3.69 -12.54
C LEU A 91 4.09 5.02 -13.29
N GLY A 92 4.07 5.00 -14.63
CA GLY A 92 4.37 6.13 -15.49
C GLY A 92 5.73 6.03 -16.17
N SER A 93 6.12 7.10 -16.86
CA SER A 93 7.39 7.21 -17.58
C SER A 93 8.44 7.92 -16.75
N PHE A 94 9.66 7.36 -16.73
CA PHE A 94 10.77 7.87 -15.95
C PHE A 94 12.05 7.81 -16.76
N ASN A 95 12.93 8.80 -16.58
CA ASN A 95 14.25 8.89 -17.21
C ASN A 95 15.40 8.85 -16.20
N SER A 96 15.08 8.57 -14.93
CA SER A 96 16.02 8.51 -13.82
C SER A 96 15.52 7.53 -12.76
N ASN A 97 16.36 7.29 -11.76
CA ASN A 97 16.08 6.36 -10.69
C ASN A 97 15.05 6.92 -9.72
N HIS A 98 14.18 6.05 -9.22
CA HIS A 98 13.09 6.42 -8.34
C HIS A 98 12.83 5.35 -7.29
N MET A 99 12.14 5.77 -6.24
CA MET A 99 11.62 4.90 -5.18
C MET A 99 10.10 4.90 -5.25
N TRP A 100 9.51 3.71 -5.37
CA TRP A 100 8.08 3.48 -5.32
C TRP A 100 7.70 2.90 -3.97
N ILE A 101 6.78 3.56 -3.25
CA ILE A 101 6.21 3.09 -2.00
C ILE A 101 4.73 2.83 -2.21
N GLN A 102 4.24 1.65 -1.81
CA GLN A 102 2.86 1.24 -2.00
C GLN A 102 2.31 0.61 -0.72
N TYR A 103 1.18 1.12 -0.24
CA TYR A 103 0.40 0.41 0.77
C TYR A 103 -0.58 -0.56 0.11
N LEU A 104 -0.59 -1.79 0.59
CA LEU A 104 -1.39 -2.90 0.09
C LEU A 104 -2.15 -3.50 1.27
N LYS A 105 -3.48 -3.43 1.25
CA LYS A 105 -4.30 -4.05 2.30
C LYS A 105 -4.19 -5.57 2.22
N SER A 106 -4.26 -6.23 3.38
CA SER A 106 -4.11 -7.69 3.47
C SER A 106 -5.18 -8.43 2.66
N ASN A 107 -6.44 -8.00 2.75
CA ASN A 107 -7.55 -8.59 2.01
C ASN A 107 -7.44 -8.38 0.49
N VAL A 108 -6.86 -7.26 0.03
CA VAL A 108 -6.63 -7.00 -1.41
C VAL A 108 -5.57 -7.96 -1.97
N LEU A 109 -4.54 -8.29 -1.20
CA LEU A 109 -3.48 -9.19 -1.63
C LEU A 109 -3.87 -10.66 -1.56
N TRP A 110 -4.41 -11.12 -0.43
CA TRP A 110 -4.54 -12.55 -0.17
C TRP A 110 -6.00 -13.02 -0.03
N GLY A 111 -6.94 -12.08 0.06
CA GLY A 111 -8.37 -12.39 0.09
C GLY A 111 -8.92 -12.75 -1.29
N VAL A 112 -9.89 -13.66 -1.33
CA VAL A 112 -10.68 -13.91 -2.53
C VAL A 112 -11.72 -12.80 -2.66
N LEU A 113 -11.76 -12.10 -3.79
CA LEU A 113 -12.67 -10.95 -4.00
C LEU A 113 -12.57 -9.88 -2.90
N GLU A 114 -11.38 -9.67 -2.35
CA GLU A 114 -11.11 -8.77 -1.21
C GLU A 114 -11.80 -9.19 0.11
N GLY A 115 -12.24 -10.44 0.21
CA GLY A 115 -12.79 -11.03 1.42
C GLY A 115 -11.73 -11.34 2.49
N ALA A 116 -12.22 -11.71 3.67
CA ALA A 116 -11.35 -12.30 4.69
C ALA A 116 -10.83 -13.67 4.24
N ILE A 117 -9.70 -14.09 4.80
CA ILE A 117 -9.16 -15.43 4.60
C ILE A 117 -9.81 -16.32 5.65
N ASP A 118 -10.37 -17.44 5.23
CA ASP A 118 -10.84 -18.48 6.13
C ASP A 118 -9.68 -19.44 6.43
N PHE A 119 -9.18 -19.42 7.67
CA PHE A 119 -8.10 -20.32 8.08
C PHE A 119 -8.58 -21.77 8.18
N LEU A 120 -9.88 -22.02 8.33
CA LEU A 120 -10.45 -23.36 8.39
C LEU A 120 -10.35 -24.12 7.05
N GLU A 121 -10.12 -23.41 5.94
CA GLU A 121 -9.81 -24.04 4.65
C GLU A 121 -8.46 -24.78 4.66
N PHE A 122 -7.63 -24.53 5.66
CA PHE A 122 -6.29 -25.07 5.80
C PHE A 122 -6.18 -25.89 7.07
N ASP A 123 -5.58 -27.09 6.98
CA ASP A 123 -5.28 -27.95 8.14
C ASP A 123 -3.97 -27.51 8.83
N GLU A 124 -3.78 -26.20 8.99
CA GLU A 124 -2.54 -25.59 9.49
C GLU A 124 -2.82 -24.41 10.45
N ASP A 125 -2.12 -24.38 11.59
CA ASP A 125 -2.23 -23.29 12.59
C ASP A 125 -1.67 -21.94 12.09
N CYS A 126 -0.82 -21.98 11.07
CA CYS A 126 -0.12 -20.83 10.51
C CYS A 126 -0.02 -20.99 9.00
N LEU A 127 -0.39 -19.95 8.26
CA LEU A 127 -0.30 -19.94 6.81
C LEU A 127 0.90 -19.13 6.36
N ARG A 128 1.48 -19.55 5.23
CA ARG A 128 2.53 -18.84 4.52
C ARG A 128 1.93 -17.80 3.61
N PHE A 129 2.15 -16.54 3.96
CA PHE A 129 1.84 -15.40 3.12
C PHE A 129 3.07 -15.07 2.30
N SER A 130 2.90 -14.91 1.00
CA SER A 130 3.99 -14.43 0.15
C SER A 130 3.47 -13.58 -1.00
N LEU A 131 4.36 -12.80 -1.59
CA LEU A 131 4.13 -12.13 -2.86
C LEU A 131 5.42 -12.06 -3.65
N THR A 132 5.31 -12.18 -4.97
CA THR A 132 6.41 -11.99 -5.90
C THR A 132 6.19 -10.70 -6.68
N LEU A 133 7.22 -9.86 -6.71
CA LEU A 133 7.25 -8.62 -7.47
C LEU A 133 8.00 -8.80 -8.78
N SER A 134 7.47 -8.25 -9.85
CA SER A 134 8.16 -8.06 -11.12
C SER A 134 7.99 -6.62 -11.57
N VAL A 135 9.07 -6.03 -12.06
CA VAL A 135 9.08 -4.68 -12.66
C VAL A 135 9.68 -4.80 -14.05
N SER A 136 9.06 -4.16 -15.03
CA SER A 136 9.56 -4.07 -16.41
C SER A 136 9.68 -2.61 -16.84
N GLY A 137 10.59 -2.35 -17.79
CA GLY A 137 10.97 -0.99 -18.19
C GLY A 137 12.10 -0.39 -17.36
N GLY A 138 12.39 -0.99 -16.20
CA GLY A 138 13.52 -0.65 -15.34
C GLY A 138 14.01 -1.86 -14.54
N THR A 139 15.08 -1.66 -13.78
CA THR A 139 15.74 -2.71 -12.98
C THR A 139 15.57 -2.42 -11.50
N VAL A 140 15.04 -3.37 -10.73
CA VAL A 140 14.94 -3.29 -9.27
C VAL A 140 16.33 -3.41 -8.64
N LYS A 141 16.71 -2.43 -7.82
CA LYS A 141 17.97 -2.44 -7.04
C LYS A 141 17.77 -2.86 -5.61
N LYS A 142 16.67 -2.42 -4.98
CA LYS A 142 16.32 -2.77 -3.61
C LYS A 142 14.82 -3.03 -3.51
N LEU A 143 14.47 -4.08 -2.79
CA LEU A 143 13.09 -4.40 -2.42
C LEU A 143 13.03 -4.46 -0.89
N GLY A 144 12.02 -3.84 -0.30
CA GLY A 144 11.80 -3.91 1.12
C GLY A 144 10.33 -3.84 1.49
N TYR A 145 10.03 -4.26 2.72
CA TYR A 145 8.66 -4.22 3.23
C TYR A 145 8.59 -3.89 4.72
N VAL A 146 7.41 -3.39 5.11
CA VAL A 146 6.95 -3.39 6.50
C VAL A 146 5.51 -3.86 6.56
N LEU A 147 5.10 -4.37 7.71
CA LEU A 147 3.75 -4.84 7.99
C LEU A 147 3.08 -3.87 8.95
N ARG A 148 1.87 -3.45 8.60
CA ARG A 148 1.04 -2.62 9.44
C ARG A 148 0.01 -3.48 10.17
N CYS A 149 -0.08 -3.30 11.48
CA CYS A 149 -1.01 -4.03 12.33
C CYS A 149 -1.84 -3.09 13.22
N LYS A 150 -2.96 -3.61 13.73
CA LYS A 150 -3.65 -3.07 14.90
C LYS A 150 -2.78 -3.29 16.15
N GLN A 151 -3.09 -2.59 17.22
CA GLN A 151 -2.50 -2.87 18.52
C GLN A 151 -2.71 -4.35 18.90
N MET A 152 -1.64 -4.97 19.37
CA MET A 152 -1.61 -6.37 19.80
C MET A 152 -1.47 -6.43 21.32
N ASP A 153 -2.07 -7.45 21.93
CA ASP A 153 -1.80 -7.80 23.32
C ASP A 153 -0.38 -8.38 23.50
N ASP A 154 0.10 -8.37 24.74
CA ASP A 154 1.46 -8.81 25.05
C ASP A 154 1.65 -10.31 24.83
N ASP A 155 0.61 -11.12 25.07
CA ASP A 155 0.64 -12.56 24.84
C ASP A 155 0.88 -12.89 23.37
N LEU A 156 0.19 -12.20 22.45
CA LEU A 156 0.40 -12.38 21.01
C LEU A 156 1.81 -11.94 20.58
N LYS A 157 2.35 -10.88 21.19
CA LYS A 157 3.73 -10.42 20.91
C LYS A 157 4.77 -11.46 21.35
N VAL A 158 4.55 -12.12 22.48
CA VAL A 158 5.41 -13.22 22.95
C VAL A 158 5.35 -14.38 21.96
N VAL A 159 4.16 -14.82 21.57
CA VAL A 159 3.98 -15.93 20.61
C VAL A 159 4.63 -15.65 19.25
N LEU A 160 4.52 -14.42 18.74
CA LEU A 160 5.14 -14.04 17.47
C LEU A 160 6.68 -14.11 17.53
N LYS A 161 7.27 -13.68 18.64
CA LYS A 161 8.71 -13.74 18.86
C LYS A 161 9.19 -15.19 19.02
N ASP A 162 8.50 -15.98 19.82
CA ASP A 162 8.90 -17.35 20.15
C ASP A 162 8.85 -18.27 18.93
N LYS A 163 7.81 -18.13 18.10
CA LYS A 163 7.61 -18.97 16.91
C LYS A 163 8.37 -18.47 15.67
N GLN A 164 9.01 -17.30 15.73
CA GLN A 164 9.72 -16.65 14.61
C GLN A 164 8.92 -16.63 13.29
N LEU A 165 7.59 -16.51 13.37
CA LEU A 165 6.71 -16.61 12.20
C LEU A 165 6.94 -15.47 11.21
N VAL A 166 7.27 -14.30 11.75
CA VAL A 166 7.47 -13.05 11.03
C VAL A 166 8.59 -12.27 11.71
N ASN A 167 9.36 -11.52 10.94
CA ASN A 167 10.39 -10.65 11.50
C ASN A 167 9.72 -9.56 12.37
N PRO A 168 9.92 -9.52 13.70
CA PRO A 168 9.26 -8.54 14.55
C PRO A 168 9.60 -7.08 14.18
N ALA A 169 10.78 -6.84 13.62
CA ALA A 169 11.19 -5.51 13.16
C ALA A 169 10.38 -5.02 11.94
N SER A 170 9.70 -5.92 11.22
CA SER A 170 8.79 -5.54 10.14
C SER A 170 7.46 -4.98 10.66
N ILE A 171 7.10 -5.20 11.94
CA ILE A 171 5.74 -4.93 12.43
C ILE A 171 5.62 -3.53 13.00
N TYR A 172 4.62 -2.79 12.53
CA TYR A 172 4.26 -1.47 13.00
C TYR A 172 2.79 -1.40 13.43
N GLU A 173 2.59 -1.23 14.74
CA GLU A 173 1.27 -0.99 15.35
C GLU A 173 0.90 0.50 15.26
N MET A 174 0.30 0.92 14.13
CA MET A 174 0.02 2.35 13.89
C MET A 174 -1.33 2.61 13.22
N LYS A 175 -1.91 3.78 13.53
CA LYS A 175 -3.13 4.25 12.88
C LYS A 175 -2.84 4.65 11.43
N LEU A 176 -3.87 4.59 10.58
CA LEU A 176 -3.71 4.88 9.15
C LEU A 176 -3.18 6.31 8.90
N LYS A 177 -3.57 7.28 9.74
CA LYS A 177 -3.08 8.66 9.65
C LYS A 177 -1.56 8.76 9.94
N GLU A 178 -1.11 8.13 11.02
CA GLU A 178 0.32 8.09 11.39
C GLU A 178 1.13 7.36 10.32
N PHE A 179 0.54 6.32 9.73
CA PHE A 179 1.10 5.60 8.61
C PHE A 179 1.33 6.51 7.39
N TYR A 180 0.35 7.31 6.99
CA TYR A 180 0.51 8.25 5.87
C TYR A 180 1.65 9.24 6.12
N TYR A 181 1.70 9.86 7.30
CA TYR A 181 2.82 10.75 7.64
C TYR A 181 4.18 10.07 7.56
N LYS A 182 4.25 8.81 8.00
CA LYS A 182 5.51 8.10 8.06
C LYS A 182 5.94 7.62 6.67
N PHE A 183 5.10 6.91 5.94
CA PHE A 183 5.54 6.15 4.75
C PHE A 183 5.04 6.73 3.41
N LEU A 184 3.98 7.54 3.41
CA LEU A 184 3.37 8.11 2.20
C LEU A 184 3.12 9.62 2.36
N PRO A 185 4.17 10.43 2.59
CA PRO A 185 4.02 11.85 2.91
C PRO A 185 3.35 12.67 1.79
N ARG A 186 3.56 12.35 0.50
CA ARG A 186 2.94 13.12 -0.59
C ARG A 186 1.43 12.94 -0.60
N GLN A 187 0.93 11.71 -0.40
CA GLN A 187 -0.50 11.47 -0.25
C GLN A 187 -1.13 12.24 0.92
N MET A 188 -0.38 12.48 2.00
CA MET A 188 -0.89 13.25 3.13
C MET A 188 -1.07 14.72 2.79
N GLU A 189 -0.15 15.32 2.03
CA GLU A 189 -0.28 16.71 1.57
C GLU A 189 -1.52 16.90 0.71
N GLU A 190 -1.78 15.98 -0.22
CA GLU A 190 -2.97 15.97 -1.06
C GLU A 190 -4.25 15.79 -0.24
N MET A 191 -4.25 14.85 0.70
CA MET A 191 -5.39 14.61 1.59
C MET A 191 -5.67 15.84 2.47
N ILE A 192 -4.65 16.44 3.07
CA ILE A 192 -4.79 17.68 3.87
C ILE A 192 -5.32 18.81 3.00
N SER A 193 -4.77 18.99 1.79
CA SER A 193 -5.21 20.02 0.84
C SER A 193 -6.69 19.84 0.47
N TRP A 194 -7.13 18.61 0.22
CA TRP A 194 -8.52 18.28 -0.05
C TRP A 194 -9.43 18.59 1.14
N TYR A 195 -9.05 18.18 2.35
CA TYR A 195 -9.83 18.50 3.55
C TYR A 195 -9.91 20.01 3.77
N ARG A 196 -8.81 20.74 3.61
CA ARG A 196 -8.78 22.21 3.73
C ARG A 196 -9.75 22.87 2.75
N HIS A 197 -9.69 22.51 1.47
CA HIS A 197 -10.63 22.99 0.46
C HIS A 197 -12.09 22.65 0.79
N LYS A 198 -12.37 21.43 1.27
CA LYS A 198 -13.72 21.02 1.65
C LYS A 198 -14.25 21.78 2.88
N TYR A 199 -13.38 22.10 3.83
CA TYR A 199 -13.74 22.91 5.00
C TYR A 199 -13.96 24.37 4.60
N GLU A 200 -13.09 24.97 3.79
CA GLU A 200 -13.24 26.34 3.28
C GLU A 200 -14.48 26.49 2.40
N TYR A 201 -14.76 25.51 1.53
CA TYR A 201 -15.99 25.47 0.73
C TYR A 201 -17.24 25.39 1.62
N ARG A 202 -17.23 24.54 2.66
CA ARG A 202 -18.35 24.47 3.63
C ARG A 202 -18.47 25.71 4.50
N TYR A 203 -17.38 26.41 4.77
CA TYR A 203 -17.42 27.66 5.52
C TYR A 203 -17.99 28.81 4.67
N ARG A 204 -17.59 28.91 3.40
CA ARG A 204 -18.08 29.92 2.46
C ARG A 204 -19.52 29.67 2.00
N ASN A 205 -19.91 28.41 1.82
CA ASN A 205 -21.20 28.03 1.22
C ASN A 205 -22.13 27.29 2.19
N GLY A 206 -21.78 27.22 3.48
CA GLY A 206 -22.65 26.72 4.53
C GLY A 206 -23.68 27.78 4.95
N PRO A 207 -24.73 27.42 5.72
CA PRO A 207 -25.84 28.32 6.06
C PRO A 207 -25.46 29.56 6.91
N ASN A 208 -24.18 29.72 7.28
CA ASN A 208 -23.65 30.87 8.00
C ASN A 208 -22.71 31.75 7.14
N GLY A 209 -22.67 31.55 5.82
CA GLY A 209 -21.98 32.46 4.90
C GLY A 209 -22.72 33.80 4.88
N TYR A 210 -22.31 34.75 5.72
CA TYR A 210 -22.78 36.12 5.65
C TYR A 210 -22.41 36.71 4.28
N ASN A 211 -23.40 36.86 3.40
CA ASN A 211 -23.34 37.81 2.30
C ASN A 211 -23.18 39.20 2.90
N SER A 212 -21.99 39.76 2.84
CA SER A 212 -21.79 41.19 2.99
C SER A 212 -22.01 41.86 1.63
N ASP A 213 -23.25 41.80 1.16
CA ASP A 213 -23.77 42.75 0.18
C ASP A 213 -24.66 43.71 0.96
N SER A 214 -24.04 44.76 1.50
CA SER A 214 -24.79 45.95 1.91
C SER A 214 -24.82 46.88 0.71
N ASP A 215 -25.93 46.80 -0.03
CA ASP A 215 -26.44 47.91 -0.83
C ASP A 215 -26.56 49.17 0.04
N GLY A 216 -26.23 50.31 -0.56
CA GLY A 216 -26.39 51.62 0.07
C GLY A 216 -25.94 52.73 -0.88
N GLU A 217 -26.79 53.03 -1.86
CA GLU A 217 -26.74 54.18 -2.75
C GLU A 217 -26.54 55.53 -2.02
N THR A 218 -25.97 56.45 -2.81
CA THR A 218 -26.00 57.92 -2.76
C THR A 218 -27.07 58.59 -1.88
N ASP A 219 -26.62 59.61 -1.14
CA ASP A 219 -26.95 61.02 -1.38
C ASP A 219 -25.72 61.91 -1.06
#